data_AF-A0A1J3HMH1-F1
#
_entry.id   AF-A0A1J3HMH1-F1
#
_cell.length_a   1.000
_cell.length_b   1.000
_cell.length_c   1.000
_cell.angle_alpha   90.00
_cell.angle_beta   90.00
_cell.angle_gamma   90.00
#
_symmetry.space_group_name_H-M   'P 1'
#
loop_
_entity.id
_entity.type
_entity.pdbx_description
1 polymer ?
#
loop_
_entity_poly.entity_id
_entity_poly.type
_entity_poly.pdbx_seq_one_letter_code
_entity_poly.pdbx_strand_id
1 'polypeptide(L)'
;WWLPVPLVPSEGLSDKARKQLKNKRESTNQIHKAAMAINSSILSEMEIPDSYMATLPKCGKSSVGDSIYRSMNSSGRFFPEKLLDCLNIASEHEAVQLADRVEASMYTWRR
;
A
#
# COMPACT_ATOMS: atom_id res chain seq x y z
N TRP A 1 8.62 16.90 16.85
CA TRP A 1 8.11 17.30 18.18
C TRP A 1 7.29 18.62 18.12
N TRP A 2 6.58 18.90 17.01
CA TRP A 2 5.84 20.16 16.84
C TRP A 2 4.34 20.08 17.19
N LEU A 3 3.80 18.87 17.40
CA LEU A 3 2.40 18.71 17.78
C LEU A 3 2.26 18.71 19.32
N PRO A 4 1.28 19.43 19.87
CA PRO A 4 1.02 19.41 21.31
C PRO A 4 0.53 18.04 21.77
N VAL A 5 0.88 17.66 23.00
CA VAL A 5 0.42 16.41 23.60
C VAL A 5 -1.04 16.58 24.04
N PRO A 6 -1.98 15.75 23.55
CA PRO A 6 -3.37 15.82 23.98
C PRO A 6 -3.52 15.37 25.44
N LEU A 7 -4.27 16.13 26.23
CA LEU A 7 -4.58 15.82 27.63
C LEU A 7 -6.04 15.37 27.76
N VAL A 8 -6.29 14.45 28.69
CA VAL A 8 -7.64 13.98 29.06
C VAL A 8 -7.80 14.03 30.59
N PRO A 9 -9.03 14.11 31.13
CA PRO A 9 -9.26 14.03 32.57
C PRO A 9 -8.71 12.74 33.19
N SER A 10 -8.42 12.73 34.48
CA SER A 10 -7.91 11.58 35.24
C SER A 10 -8.83 10.35 35.16
N GLU A 11 -10.14 10.59 35.22
CA GLU A 11 -11.19 9.59 35.07
C GLU A 11 -11.45 9.19 33.60
N GLY A 12 -10.71 9.80 32.67
CA GLY A 12 -10.87 9.64 31.23
C GLY A 12 -12.04 10.44 30.67
N LEU A 13 -12.33 10.21 29.40
CA LEU A 13 -13.45 10.87 28.70
C LEU A 13 -14.80 10.29 29.15
N SER A 14 -15.87 11.09 29.10
CA SER A 14 -17.22 10.55 29.27
C SER A 14 -17.60 9.61 28.11
N ASP A 15 -18.55 8.70 28.33
CA ASP A 15 -19.01 7.79 27.28
C ASP A 15 -19.63 8.53 26.10
N LYS A 16 -20.33 9.65 26.37
CA LYS A 16 -20.85 10.54 25.34
C LYS A 16 -19.72 11.12 24.48
N ALA A 17 -18.66 11.62 25.10
CA ALA A 17 -17.50 12.17 24.39
C ALA A 17 -16.76 11.09 23.58
N ARG A 18 -16.54 9.89 24.16
CA ARG A 18 -15.95 8.75 23.45
C ARG A 18 -16.79 8.34 22.24
N LYS A 19 -18.11 8.28 22.38
CA LYS A 19 -19.03 7.96 21.27
C LYS A 19 -18.93 9.02 20.16
N GLN A 20 -18.91 10.30 20.51
CA GLN A 20 -18.75 11.38 19.54
C GLN A 20 -17.41 11.31 18.80
N LEU A 21 -16.30 11.05 19.50
CA LEU A 21 -14.99 10.88 18.86
C LEU A 21 -14.94 9.68 17.91
N LYS A 22 -15.51 8.54 18.31
CA LYS A 22 -15.62 7.36 17.44
C LYS A 22 -16.43 7.66 16.18
N ASN A 23 -17.55 8.36 16.31
CA ASN A 23 -18.38 8.75 15.17
C ASN A 23 -17.63 9.70 14.21
N LYS A 24 -16.92 10.70 14.75
CA LYS A 24 -16.08 11.60 13.94
C LYS A 24 -14.97 10.83 13.23
N ARG A 25 -14.25 9.96 13.94
CA ARG A 25 -13.20 9.10 13.36
C ARG A 25 -13.75 8.27 12.21
N GLU A 26 -14.90 7.62 12.40
CA GLU A 26 -15.48 6.78 11.34
C GLU A 26 -15.89 7.61 10.12
N SER A 27 -16.58 8.74 10.34
CA SER A 27 -16.95 9.64 9.24
C SER A 27 -15.73 10.15 8.47
N THR A 28 -14.68 10.60 9.17
CA THR A 28 -13.43 11.04 8.53
C THR A 28 -12.72 9.91 7.80
N ASN A 29 -12.74 8.68 8.34
CA ASN A 29 -12.17 7.51 7.67
C ASN A 29 -12.89 7.18 6.36
N GLN A 30 -14.21 7.30 6.31
CA GLN A 30 -14.98 7.09 5.07
C GLN A 30 -14.67 8.17 4.03
N ILE A 31 -14.53 9.42 4.45
CA ILE A 31 -14.10 10.52 3.55
C ILE A 31 -12.69 10.24 3.01
N HIS A 32 -11.76 9.83 3.87
CA HIS A 32 -10.40 9.47 3.46
C HIS A 32 -10.38 8.32 2.47
N LYS A 33 -11.14 7.24 2.72
CA LYS A 33 -11.28 6.10 1.79
C LYS A 33 -11.83 6.55 0.43
N ALA A 34 -12.86 7.38 0.41
CA ALA A 34 -13.43 7.89 -0.83
C ALA A 34 -12.42 8.74 -1.61
N ALA A 35 -11.70 9.63 -0.94
CA ALA A 35 -10.65 10.44 -1.56
C ALA A 35 -9.51 9.57 -2.13
N MET A 36 -9.05 8.57 -1.37
CA MET A 36 -8.03 7.63 -1.82
C MET A 36 -8.48 6.79 -3.02
N ALA A 37 -9.75 6.36 -3.04
CA ALA A 37 -10.32 5.62 -4.17
C ALA A 37 -10.34 6.47 -5.45
N ILE A 38 -10.74 7.74 -5.36
CA ILE A 38 -10.72 8.68 -6.49
C ILE A 38 -9.27 8.88 -6.97
N ASN A 39 -8.35 9.16 -6.05
CA ASN A 39 -6.94 9.36 -6.37
C ASN A 39 -6.35 8.13 -7.08
N SER A 40 -6.63 6.92 -6.58
CA SER A 40 -6.17 5.68 -7.19
C SER A 40 -6.76 5.43 -8.58
N SER A 41 -8.04 5.79 -8.80
CA SER A 41 -8.67 5.65 -10.11
C SER A 41 -7.96 6.53 -11.14
N ILE A 42 -7.79 7.81 -10.83
CA ILE A 42 -7.14 8.76 -11.73
C ILE A 42 -5.70 8.35 -12.02
N LEU A 43 -4.92 7.96 -11.00
CA LEU A 43 -3.55 7.48 -11.20
C LEU A 43 -3.48 6.25 -12.13
N SER A 44 -4.46 5.36 -12.08
CA SER A 44 -4.50 4.17 -12.95
C SER A 44 -4.85 4.47 -14.42
N GLU A 45 -5.47 5.61 -14.69
CA GLU A 45 -5.85 6.08 -16.03
C GLU A 45 -4.77 6.97 -16.67
N MET A 46 -3.80 7.44 -15.89
CA MET A 46 -2.72 8.28 -16.39
C MET A 46 -1.79 7.51 -17.32
N GLU A 47 -1.34 8.18 -18.39
CA GLU A 47 -0.34 7.63 -19.30
C GLU A 47 1.00 7.43 -18.58
N ILE A 48 1.62 6.27 -18.81
CA ILE A 48 2.92 5.94 -18.21
C ILE A 48 4.02 6.68 -18.98
N PRO A 49 4.86 7.49 -18.30
CA PRO A 49 5.91 8.24 -18.98
C PRO A 49 6.93 7.33 -19.69
N ASP A 50 7.30 7.69 -20.92
CA ASP A 50 8.35 6.98 -21.69
C ASP A 50 9.68 6.90 -20.94
N SER A 51 10.02 7.95 -20.18
CA SER A 51 11.21 8.01 -19.35
C SER A 51 11.22 6.90 -18.28
N TYR A 52 10.07 6.56 -17.71
CA TYR A 52 9.93 5.44 -16.78
C TYR A 52 10.07 4.12 -17.53
N MET A 53 9.35 3.93 -18.63
CA MET A 53 9.39 2.71 -19.44
C MET A 53 10.80 2.37 -19.97
N ALA A 54 11.61 3.39 -20.26
CA ALA A 54 13.00 3.24 -20.69
C ALA A 54 13.93 2.71 -19.58
N THR A 55 13.58 2.90 -18.30
CA THR A 55 14.37 2.44 -17.15
C THR A 55 14.02 1.03 -16.68
N LEU A 56 12.88 0.49 -17.13
CA LEU A 56 12.44 -0.85 -16.74
C LEU A 56 13.40 -1.94 -17.24
N PRO A 57 13.64 -2.99 -16.44
CA PRO A 57 14.45 -4.12 -16.87
C PRO A 57 13.76 -4.87 -18.02
N LYS A 58 14.55 -5.62 -18.80
CA LYS A 58 14.02 -6.41 -19.94
C LYS A 58 13.16 -7.59 -19.51
N CYS A 59 13.23 -8.01 -18.24
CA CYS A 59 12.52 -9.17 -17.71
C CYS A 59 11.90 -8.81 -16.36
N GLY A 60 10.58 -9.00 -16.21
CA GLY A 60 9.88 -8.66 -14.96
C GLY A 60 10.37 -9.46 -13.75
N LYS A 61 10.93 -10.66 -13.99
CA LYS A 61 11.61 -11.47 -12.96
C LYS A 61 12.78 -10.70 -12.32
N SER A 62 13.50 -9.89 -13.08
CA SER A 62 14.61 -9.08 -12.57
C SER A 62 14.14 -8.02 -11.56
N SER A 63 12.91 -7.49 -11.72
CA SER A 63 12.32 -6.55 -10.77
C SER A 63 11.96 -7.25 -9.46
N VAL A 64 11.14 -8.31 -9.49
CA VAL A 64 10.64 -8.96 -8.26
C VAL A 64 11.64 -9.93 -7.60
N GLY A 65 12.63 -10.41 -8.33
CA GLY A 65 13.60 -11.40 -7.86
C GLY A 65 13.07 -12.84 -7.81
N ASP A 66 13.99 -13.79 -7.62
CA ASP A 66 13.70 -15.24 -7.72
C ASP A 66 12.68 -15.75 -6.72
N SER A 67 12.71 -15.25 -5.48
CA SER A 67 11.81 -15.72 -4.42
C SER A 67 10.35 -15.39 -4.76
N ILE A 68 10.06 -14.12 -5.02
CA ILE A 68 8.72 -13.62 -5.34
C ILE A 68 8.24 -14.21 -6.67
N TYR A 69 9.11 -14.25 -7.69
CA TYR A 69 8.78 -14.86 -8.97
C TYR A 69 8.40 -16.34 -8.85
N ARG A 70 9.15 -17.13 -8.06
CA ARG A 70 8.80 -18.53 -7.80
C ARG A 70 7.47 -18.65 -7.07
N SER A 71 7.19 -17.80 -6.08
CA SER A 71 5.90 -17.84 -5.36
C SER A 71 4.71 -17.54 -6.28
N MET A 72 4.86 -16.61 -7.22
CA MET A 72 3.82 -16.29 -8.21
C MET A 72 3.66 -17.38 -9.28
N ASN A 73 4.77 -18.04 -9.67
CA ASN A 73 4.81 -19.04 -10.73
C ASN A 73 4.85 -20.50 -10.21
N SER A 74 4.60 -20.71 -8.91
CA SER A 74 4.59 -22.04 -8.32
C SER A 74 3.43 -22.85 -8.88
N SER A 75 3.66 -24.14 -9.15
CA SER A 75 2.64 -25.07 -9.62
C SER A 75 1.59 -25.29 -8.52
N GLY A 76 0.56 -24.44 -8.51
CA GLY A 76 -0.49 -24.43 -7.50
C GLY A 76 -1.32 -23.15 -7.55
N ARG A 77 -2.34 -23.07 -6.69
CA ARG A 77 -3.15 -21.86 -6.56
C ARG A 77 -2.33 -20.77 -5.85
N PHE A 78 -2.23 -19.61 -6.47
CA PHE A 78 -1.61 -18.43 -5.87
C PHE A 78 -2.51 -17.83 -4.78
N PHE A 79 -1.89 -17.42 -3.66
CA PHE A 79 -2.53 -16.73 -2.55
C PHE A 79 -1.66 -15.52 -2.16
N PRO A 80 -2.10 -14.28 -2.42
CA PRO A 80 -1.34 -13.07 -2.11
C PRO A 80 -0.96 -12.96 -0.63
N GLU A 81 -1.86 -13.39 0.27
CA GLU A 81 -1.68 -13.31 1.71
C GLU A 81 -0.50 -14.19 2.17
N LYS A 82 -0.39 -15.41 1.62
CA LYS A 82 0.73 -16.31 1.91
C LYS A 82 2.06 -15.80 1.39
N LEU A 83 2.06 -15.06 0.28
CA LEU A 83 3.26 -14.40 -0.21
C LEU A 83 3.70 -13.31 0.78
N LEU A 84 2.75 -12.48 1.23
CA LEU A 84 3.04 -11.41 2.19
C LEU A 84 3.54 -11.96 3.53
N ASP A 85 2.99 -13.07 4.02
CA ASP A 85 3.46 -13.73 5.26
C ASP A 85 4.92 -14.20 5.16
N CYS A 86 5.41 -14.49 3.94
CA CYS A 86 6.78 -14.92 3.68
C CYS A 86 7.76 -13.75 3.43
N LEU A 87 7.25 -12.51 3.37
CA LEU A 87 8.06 -11.32 3.12
C LEU A 87 8.39 -10.62 4.45
N ASN A 88 9.66 -10.30 4.65
CA ASN A 88 10.08 -9.48 5.78
C ASN A 88 9.88 -8.00 5.46
N ILE A 89 8.68 -7.47 5.73
CA ILE A 89 8.36 -6.04 5.58
C ILE A 89 8.39 -5.42 6.98
N ALA A 90 9.57 -4.97 7.41
CA ALA A 90 9.77 -4.41 8.74
C ALA A 90 9.55 -2.90 8.80
N SER A 91 9.55 -2.23 7.63
CA SER A 91 9.42 -0.78 7.51
C SER A 91 8.53 -0.34 6.35
N GLU A 92 8.03 0.89 6.43
CA GLU A 92 7.31 1.54 5.32
C GLU A 92 8.18 1.62 4.07
N HIS A 93 9.49 1.86 4.22
CA HIS A 93 10.41 1.94 3.10
C HIS A 93 10.53 0.61 2.34
N GLU A 94 10.63 -0.51 3.06
CA GLU A 94 10.64 -1.84 2.44
C GLU A 94 9.31 -2.17 1.76
N ALA A 95 8.18 -1.73 2.34
CA ALA A 95 6.87 -1.91 1.73
C ALA A 95 6.75 -1.17 0.39
N VAL A 96 7.21 0.08 0.34
CA VAL A 96 7.23 0.89 -0.89
C VAL A 96 8.16 0.29 -1.94
N GLN A 97 9.39 -0.08 -1.56
CA GLN A 97 10.31 -0.72 -2.50
C GLN A 97 9.74 -2.01 -3.09
N LEU A 98 9.03 -2.81 -2.28
CA LEU A 98 8.36 -4.01 -2.77
C LEU A 98 7.25 -3.67 -3.78
N ALA A 99 6.43 -2.67 -3.46
CA ALA A 99 5.36 -2.21 -4.35
C ALA A 99 5.93 -1.73 -5.70
N ASP A 100 6.98 -0.90 -5.68
CA ASP A 100 7.66 -0.40 -6.88
C ASP A 100 8.20 -1.54 -7.75
N ARG A 101 8.79 -2.57 -7.13
CA ARG A 101 9.34 -3.74 -7.84
C ARG A 101 8.24 -4.59 -8.48
N VAL A 102 7.11 -4.76 -7.80
CA VAL A 102 5.95 -5.46 -8.34
C VAL A 102 5.35 -4.67 -9.50
N GLU A 103 5.13 -3.37 -9.33
CA GLU A 103 4.61 -2.49 -10.37
C GLU A 103 5.52 -2.48 -11.62
N ALA A 104 6.83 -2.33 -11.44
CA ALA A 104 7.81 -2.41 -12.53
C ALA A 104 7.74 -3.75 -13.28
N SER A 105 7.54 -4.86 -12.58
CA SER A 105 7.38 -6.17 -13.21
C SER A 105 6.09 -6.27 -14.03
N MET A 106 4.99 -5.71 -13.53
CA MET A 106 3.70 -5.69 -14.23
C MET A 106 3.81 -4.92 -15.55
N TYR A 107 4.42 -3.73 -15.55
CA TYR A 107 4.64 -2.99 -16.79
C TYR A 107 5.60 -3.69 -17.74
N THR A 108 6.66 -4.33 -17.22
CA THR A 108 7.58 -5.12 -18.04
C THR A 108 6.89 -6.27 -18.75
N TRP A 109 5.92 -6.94 -18.11
CA TRP A 109 5.16 -8.04 -18.72
C TRP A 109 4.03 -7.59 -19.65
N ARG A 110 3.58 -6.33 -19.55
CA ARG A 110 2.54 -5.76 -20.41
C ARG A 110 3.09 -5.11 -21.69
N ARG A 111 4.40 -4.87 -21.76
CA ARG A 111 5.10 -4.52 -23.00
C ARG A 111 5.01 -5.66 -24.00
#